data_AF-A0A959QQ34-F1
#
_entry.id   AF-A0A959QQ34-F1
#
_cell.length_a   1.000
_cell.length_b   1.000
_cell.length_c   1.000
_cell.angle_alpha   90.00
_cell.angle_beta   90.00
_cell.angle_gamma   90.00
#
_symmetry.space_group_name_H-M   'P 1'
#
loop_
_entity.id
_entity.type
_entity.pdbx_description
1 polymer ?
#
loop_
_entity_poly.entity_id
_entity_poly.type
_entity_poly.pdbx_seq_one_letter_code
_entity_poly.pdbx_strand_id
1 'polypeptide(L)'
;MEQSLFGFLVCVIAILYAGSRLSYYGDMLADIMGWGKMWMGMILMAGVTSLPELVTGISSIQLVDSPSMAVGNVIGSCAFNILIISLLDVVFYKRPPVTFTAQTGHIIAAAFGVVLLCIVMMSIIQPGLFGHIAWVGNDSLLFMVIYFFAIRAVYNYEKRPKGETEVQEETKADIQYTKTHIISKYLLFATVVVVAAIFLPFYGEDVAEYAGI
;
A
#
# COMPACT_ATOMS: atom_id res chain seq x y z
N MET A 1 -0.16 -29.98 10.09
CA MET A 1 0.39 -29.09 11.14
C MET A 1 1.83 -28.65 10.85
N GLU A 2 2.86 -29.52 10.92
CA GLU A 2 4.26 -29.08 10.75
C GLU A 2 4.54 -28.40 9.40
N GLN A 3 3.98 -28.94 8.30
CA GLN A 3 4.16 -28.37 6.96
C GLN A 3 3.48 -27.00 6.81
N SER A 4 2.25 -26.83 7.27
CA SER A 4 1.52 -25.56 7.19
C SER A 4 2.14 -24.48 8.09
N LEU A 5 2.59 -24.85 9.30
CA LEU A 5 3.32 -23.94 10.19
C LEU A 5 4.64 -23.48 9.57
N PHE A 6 5.39 -24.41 8.98
CA PHE A 6 6.62 -24.09 8.27
C PHE A 6 6.35 -23.16 7.07
N GLY A 7 5.33 -23.46 6.26
CA GLY A 7 4.90 -22.62 5.14
C GLY A 7 4.52 -21.20 5.58
N PHE A 8 3.76 -21.08 6.67
CA PHE A 8 3.39 -19.80 7.29
C PHE A 8 4.63 -18.99 7.69
N LEU A 9 5.56 -19.59 8.44
CA LEU A 9 6.79 -18.92 8.88
C LEU A 9 7.66 -18.49 7.69
N VAL A 10 7.78 -19.34 6.66
CA VAL A 10 8.51 -19.00 5.44
C VAL A 10 7.89 -17.80 4.75
N CYS A 11 6.55 -17.73 4.63
CA CYS A 11 5.86 -16.59 4.03
C CYS A 11 6.09 -15.31 4.84
N VAL A 12 5.97 -15.36 6.16
CA VAL A 12 6.23 -14.20 7.03
C VAL A 12 7.66 -13.69 6.88
N ILE A 13 8.65 -14.58 6.94
CA ILE A 13 10.07 -14.21 6.78
C ILE A 13 10.31 -13.64 5.38
N ALA A 14 9.72 -14.25 4.34
CA ALA A 14 9.83 -13.77 2.97
C ALA A 14 9.24 -12.36 2.82
N ILE A 15 8.06 -12.09 3.40
CA ILE A 15 7.43 -10.76 3.37
C ILE A 15 8.28 -9.73 4.10
N LEU A 16 8.78 -10.04 5.30
CA LEU A 16 9.62 -9.11 6.07
C LEU A 16 10.93 -8.78 5.34
N TYR A 17 11.61 -9.81 4.83
CA TYR A 17 12.85 -9.63 4.09
C TYR A 17 12.61 -8.92 2.76
N ALA A 18 11.69 -9.40 1.94
CA ALA A 18 11.41 -8.83 0.63
C ALA A 18 10.82 -7.42 0.73
N GLY A 19 9.95 -7.15 1.72
CA GLY A 19 9.38 -5.83 1.97
C GLY A 19 10.44 -4.78 2.31
N SER A 20 11.41 -5.13 3.17
CA SER A 20 12.53 -4.22 3.49
C SER A 20 13.40 -3.93 2.26
N ARG A 21 13.70 -4.94 1.44
CA ARG A 21 14.45 -4.78 0.18
C ARG A 21 13.65 -4.00 -0.86
N LEU A 22 12.35 -4.25 -0.96
CA LEU A 22 11.46 -3.56 -1.86
C LEU A 22 11.44 -2.06 -1.57
N SER A 23 11.35 -1.66 -0.29
CA SER A 23 11.44 -0.26 0.12
C SER A 23 12.78 0.36 -0.28
N TYR A 24 13.87 -0.35 -0.03
CA TYR A 24 15.22 0.11 -0.38
C TYR A 24 15.38 0.36 -1.90
N TYR A 25 14.97 -0.59 -2.75
CA TYR A 25 15.02 -0.40 -4.20
C TYR A 25 14.00 0.65 -4.68
N GLY A 26 12.87 0.82 -3.99
CA GLY A 26 11.90 1.87 -4.26
C GLY A 26 12.49 3.27 -4.06
N ASP A 27 13.24 3.47 -2.98
CA ASP A 27 13.95 4.72 -2.71
C ASP A 27 15.05 4.98 -3.76
N MET A 28 15.81 3.95 -4.14
CA MET A 28 16.81 4.08 -5.23
C MET A 28 16.17 4.45 -6.57
N LEU A 29 15.00 3.88 -6.89
CA LEU A 29 14.25 4.26 -8.09
C LEU A 29 13.79 5.72 -8.02
N ALA A 30 13.38 6.19 -6.84
CA ALA A 30 12.98 7.57 -6.65
C ALA A 30 14.13 8.54 -6.90
N ASP A 31 15.33 8.21 -6.40
CA ASP A 31 16.54 9.00 -6.58
C ASP A 31 16.97 9.04 -8.06
N ILE A 32 16.85 7.93 -8.78
CA ILE A 32 17.21 7.83 -10.21
C ILE A 32 16.19 8.52 -11.13
N MET A 33 14.90 8.46 -10.80
CA MET A 33 13.83 9.07 -11.60
C MET A 33 13.61 10.55 -11.26
N GLY A 34 14.12 11.02 -10.12
CA GLY A 34 13.92 12.40 -9.64
C GLY A 34 12.45 12.70 -9.32
N TRP A 35 11.69 11.68 -8.93
CA TRP A 35 10.24 11.79 -8.67
C TRP A 35 9.92 11.97 -7.18
N GLY A 36 10.94 11.92 -6.32
CA GLY A 36 10.81 12.04 -4.87
C GLY A 36 10.38 10.73 -4.21
N LYS A 37 10.93 10.47 -3.02
CA LYS A 37 10.76 9.20 -2.28
C LYS A 37 9.33 9.00 -1.81
N MET A 38 8.62 10.08 -1.45
CA MET A 38 7.25 9.99 -0.95
C MET A 38 6.31 9.56 -2.08
N TRP A 39 6.34 10.23 -3.23
CA TRP A 39 5.51 9.91 -4.41
C TRP A 39 5.76 8.48 -4.89
N MET A 40 7.03 8.08 -4.93
CA MET A 40 7.40 6.71 -5.28
C MET A 40 6.90 5.69 -4.26
N GLY A 41 6.98 5.99 -2.97
CA GLY A 41 6.38 5.17 -1.92
C GLY A 41 4.86 5.04 -2.08
N MET A 42 4.14 6.14 -2.30
CA MET A 42 2.68 6.12 -2.41
C MET A 42 2.15 5.39 -3.65
N ILE A 43 2.93 5.30 -4.72
CA ILE A 43 2.49 4.61 -5.94
C ILE A 43 3.04 3.19 -5.98
N LEU A 44 4.37 3.04 -5.92
CA LEU A 44 4.99 1.75 -6.12
C LEU A 44 4.85 0.87 -4.89
N MET A 45 5.24 1.36 -3.71
CA MET A 45 5.14 0.55 -2.48
C MET A 45 3.69 0.26 -2.14
N ALA A 46 2.82 1.27 -2.12
CA ALA A 46 1.40 1.06 -1.83
C ALA A 46 0.72 0.18 -2.87
N GLY A 47 1.11 0.29 -4.15
CA GLY A 47 0.60 -0.57 -5.21
C GLY A 47 0.96 -2.04 -4.96
N VAL A 48 2.23 -2.34 -4.68
CA VAL A 48 2.67 -3.72 -4.42
C VAL A 48 2.01 -4.31 -3.18
N THR A 49 1.89 -3.55 -2.09
CA THR A 49 1.28 -4.05 -0.85
C THR A 49 -0.23 -4.17 -0.93
N SER A 50 -0.90 -3.51 -1.88
CA SER A 50 -2.37 -3.57 -2.06
C SER A 50 -2.81 -4.56 -3.16
N LEU A 51 -1.86 -5.15 -3.88
CA LEU A 51 -2.14 -6.15 -4.92
C LEU A 51 -2.83 -7.41 -4.37
N PRO A 52 -2.40 -8.00 -3.23
CA PRO A 52 -3.09 -9.14 -2.64
C PRO A 52 -4.56 -8.83 -2.33
N GLU A 53 -4.84 -7.65 -1.78
CA GLU A 53 -6.19 -7.19 -1.47
C GLU A 53 -7.02 -6.96 -2.72
N LEU A 54 -6.42 -6.48 -3.81
CA LEU A 54 -7.08 -6.35 -5.10
C LEU A 54 -7.50 -7.74 -5.63
N VAL A 55 -6.59 -8.72 -5.57
CA VAL A 55 -6.87 -10.10 -5.99
C VAL A 55 -8.00 -10.71 -5.15
N THR A 56 -7.94 -10.56 -3.83
CA THR A 56 -9.00 -11.02 -2.91
C THR A 56 -10.32 -10.32 -3.21
N GLY A 57 -10.32 -9.00 -3.40
CA GLY A 57 -11.53 -8.23 -3.71
C GLY A 57 -12.19 -8.63 -5.03
N ILE A 58 -11.40 -8.83 -6.10
CA ILE A 58 -11.90 -9.35 -7.38
C ILE A 58 -12.48 -10.76 -7.19
N SER A 59 -11.77 -11.63 -6.48
CA SER A 59 -12.20 -13.00 -6.21
C SER A 59 -13.50 -13.05 -5.41
N SER A 60 -13.68 -12.17 -4.43
CA SER A 60 -14.93 -12.07 -3.67
C SER A 60 -16.14 -11.75 -4.55
N ILE A 61 -15.96 -10.94 -5.59
CA ILE A 61 -17.05 -10.58 -6.52
C ILE A 61 -17.25 -11.69 -7.56
N GLN A 62 -16.17 -12.19 -8.18
CA GLN A 62 -16.28 -13.10 -9.33
C GLN A 62 -16.46 -14.57 -8.95
N LEU A 63 -15.87 -15.01 -7.84
CA LEU A 63 -15.85 -16.42 -7.43
C LEU A 63 -16.81 -16.70 -6.28
N VAL A 64 -16.92 -15.76 -5.33
CA VAL A 64 -17.73 -15.93 -4.11
C VAL A 64 -19.12 -15.28 -4.24
N ASP A 65 -19.34 -14.46 -5.28
CA ASP A 65 -20.57 -13.69 -5.50
C ASP A 65 -20.99 -12.85 -4.28
N SER A 66 -20.00 -12.29 -3.58
CA SER A 66 -20.18 -11.51 -2.36
C SER A 66 -19.51 -10.14 -2.46
N PRO A 67 -20.21 -9.14 -3.03
CA PRO A 67 -19.71 -7.76 -3.09
C PRO A 67 -19.48 -7.14 -1.70
N SER A 68 -20.24 -7.54 -0.69
CA SER A 68 -20.07 -7.07 0.69
C SER A 68 -18.73 -7.50 1.28
N MET A 69 -18.23 -8.70 0.92
CA MET A 69 -16.92 -9.17 1.32
C MET A 69 -15.79 -8.33 0.71
N ALA A 70 -15.93 -7.94 -0.57
CA ALA A 70 -14.97 -7.05 -1.22
C ALA A 70 -14.88 -5.68 -0.53
N VAL A 71 -16.03 -5.09 -0.17
CA VAL A 71 -16.09 -3.83 0.60
C VAL A 71 -15.47 -4.00 1.99
N GLY A 72 -15.78 -5.09 2.68
CA GLY A 72 -15.22 -5.42 3.99
C GLY A 72 -13.70 -5.57 3.96
N ASN A 73 -13.16 -6.22 2.92
CA ASN A 73 -11.71 -6.37 2.73
C ASN A 73 -11.00 -5.02 2.59
N VAL A 74 -11.52 -4.11 1.77
CA VAL A 74 -10.93 -2.78 1.57
C VAL A 74 -10.96 -1.95 2.86
N ILE A 75 -12.13 -1.86 3.51
CA ILE A 75 -12.27 -1.07 4.75
C ILE A 75 -11.42 -1.67 5.87
N GLY A 76 -11.42 -3.00 6.00
CA GLY A 76 -10.63 -3.73 6.98
C GLY A 76 -9.12 -3.50 6.80
N SER A 77 -8.61 -3.57 5.57
CA SER A 77 -7.19 -3.31 5.27
C SER A 77 -6.79 -1.86 5.62
N CYS A 78 -7.62 -0.87 5.28
CA CYS A 78 -7.36 0.52 5.68
C CYS A 78 -7.31 0.69 7.20
N ALA A 79 -8.26 0.12 7.94
CA ALA A 79 -8.28 0.19 9.40
C ALA A 79 -7.08 -0.54 10.03
N PHE A 80 -6.74 -1.72 9.51
CA PHE A 80 -5.61 -2.51 9.98
C PHE A 80 -4.26 -1.81 9.75
N ASN A 81 -4.08 -1.14 8.60
CA ASN A 81 -2.88 -0.36 8.32
C ASN A 81 -2.68 0.78 9.33
N ILE A 82 -3.75 1.49 9.69
CA ILE A 82 -3.69 2.55 10.71
C ILE A 82 -3.41 1.96 12.09
N LEU A 83 -3.99 0.80 12.40
CA LEU A 83 -3.72 0.08 13.65
C LEU A 83 -2.25 -0.32 13.76
N ILE A 84 -1.64 -0.84 12.69
CA ILE A 84 -0.21 -1.19 12.66
C ILE A 84 0.65 0.04 12.97
N ILE A 85 0.40 1.17 12.30
CA ILE A 85 1.16 2.41 12.54
C ILE A 85 1.01 2.86 13.99
N SER A 86 -0.21 2.81 14.52
CA SER A 86 -0.49 3.17 15.92
C SER A 86 0.22 2.24 16.91
N LEU A 87 0.29 0.94 16.60
CA LEU A 87 1.01 -0.04 17.41
C LEU A 87 2.52 0.19 17.35
N LEU A 88 3.07 0.57 16.19
CA LEU A 88 4.47 0.96 16.06
C LEU A 88 4.80 2.17 16.94
N ASP A 89 3.93 3.18 16.99
CA ASP A 89 4.12 4.35 17.86
C ASP A 89 4.18 3.95 19.35
N VAL A 90 3.34 3.00 19.78
CA VAL A 90 3.32 2.48 21.16
C VAL A 90 4.56 1.65 21.46
N VAL A 91 4.94 0.74 20.56
CA VAL A 91 6.10 -0.16 20.75
C VAL A 91 7.41 0.63 20.73
N PHE A 92 7.53 1.62 19.84
CA PHE A 92 8.72 2.46 19.68
C PHE A 92 8.60 3.81 20.39
N TYR A 93 7.99 3.84 21.58
CA TYR A 93 7.70 5.05 22.38
C TYR A 93 8.90 5.98 22.65
N LYS A 94 10.13 5.49 22.50
CA LYS A 94 11.37 6.27 22.66
C LYS A 94 11.70 7.15 21.45
N ARG A 95 11.00 6.99 20.33
CA ARG A 95 11.10 7.82 19.14
C ARG A 95 9.86 8.73 19.05
N PRO A 96 9.96 9.90 18.41
CA PRO A 96 8.76 10.67 18.11
C PRO A 96 7.78 9.79 17.31
N PRO A 97 6.46 9.96 17.50
CA PRO A 97 5.48 9.20 16.75
C PRO A 97 5.73 9.31 15.25
N VAL A 98 5.56 8.22 14.51
CA VAL A 98 5.69 8.17 13.05
C VAL A 98 4.77 9.19 12.38
N THR A 99 3.63 9.46 13.02
CA THR A 99 2.67 10.49 12.59
C THR A 99 3.19 11.93 12.73
N PHE A 100 4.13 12.20 13.65
CA PHE A 100 4.72 13.53 13.87
C PHE A 100 5.90 13.82 12.93
N THR A 101 6.56 12.78 12.42
CA THR A 101 7.66 12.92 11.46
C THR A 101 7.18 12.96 10.01
N ALA A 102 5.87 12.85 9.78
CA ALA A 102 5.27 12.91 8.47
C ALA A 102 5.43 14.32 7.84
N GLN A 103 6.22 14.38 6.76
CA GLN A 103 6.37 15.57 5.92
C GLN A 103 5.02 16.10 5.41
N THR A 104 4.95 17.41 5.14
CA THR A 104 3.72 18.12 4.71
C THR A 104 3.04 17.50 3.47
N GLY A 105 3.78 16.81 2.59
CA GLY A 105 3.19 16.09 1.46
C GLY A 105 2.33 14.88 1.85
N HIS A 106 2.63 14.22 2.99
CA HIS A 106 1.79 13.14 3.52
C HIS A 106 0.43 13.68 3.99
N ILE A 107 0.35 14.94 4.43
CA ILE A 107 -0.92 15.57 4.82
C ILE A 107 -1.84 15.71 3.61
N ILE A 108 -1.30 16.05 2.44
CA ILE A 108 -2.08 16.16 1.20
C ILE A 108 -2.62 14.79 0.80
N ALA A 109 -1.76 13.76 0.82
CA ALA A 109 -2.17 12.39 0.54
C ALA A 109 -3.25 11.89 1.52
N ALA A 110 -3.07 12.13 2.81
CA ALA A 110 -4.03 11.79 3.85
C ALA A 110 -5.37 12.53 3.66
N ALA A 111 -5.33 13.83 3.34
CA ALA A 111 -6.53 14.62 3.10
C ALA A 111 -7.34 14.07 1.91
N PHE A 112 -6.68 13.77 0.78
CA PHE A 112 -7.37 13.12 -0.35
C PHE A 112 -7.87 11.72 0.01
N GLY A 113 -7.12 10.95 0.81
CA GLY A 113 -7.56 9.66 1.32
C GLY A 113 -8.86 9.77 2.13
N VAL A 114 -8.96 10.76 3.02
CA VAL A 114 -10.19 11.04 3.80
C VAL A 114 -11.34 11.41 2.86
N VAL A 115 -11.11 12.29 1.88
CA VAL A 115 -12.13 12.67 0.89
C VAL A 115 -12.67 11.45 0.13
N LEU A 116 -11.76 10.59 -0.35
CA LEU A 116 -12.12 9.36 -1.05
C LEU A 116 -12.93 8.40 -0.16
N LEU A 117 -12.52 8.23 1.10
CA LEU A 117 -13.26 7.40 2.07
C LEU A 117 -14.66 7.98 2.37
N CYS A 118 -14.81 9.30 2.48
CA CYS A 118 -16.11 9.93 2.65
C CYS A 118 -17.04 9.68 1.46
N ILE A 119 -16.51 9.69 0.22
CA ILE A 119 -17.30 9.39 -0.98
C ILE A 119 -17.76 7.93 -0.97
N VAL A 120 -16.88 7.00 -0.60
CA VAL A 120 -17.24 5.58 -0.45
C VAL A 120 -18.33 5.41 0.60
N MET A 121 -18.19 6.06 1.76
CA MET A 121 -19.20 6.04 2.82
C MET A 121 -20.55 6.59 2.35
N MET A 122 -20.54 7.70 1.61
CA MET A 122 -21.76 8.29 1.05
C MET A 122 -22.43 7.36 0.03
N SER A 123 -21.65 6.68 -0.82
CA SER A 123 -22.16 5.70 -1.79
C SER A 123 -22.82 4.49 -1.09
N ILE A 124 -22.25 4.03 0.03
CA ILE A 124 -22.80 2.93 0.83
C ILE A 124 -24.11 3.33 1.53
N ILE A 125 -24.19 4.54 2.10
CA ILE A 125 -25.38 5.00 2.84
C ILE A 125 -26.54 5.35 1.90
N GLN A 126 -26.23 5.93 0.74
CA GLN A 126 -27.23 6.28 -0.27
C GLN A 126 -26.92 5.62 -1.61
N PRO A 127 -27.23 4.31 -1.75
CA PRO A 127 -27.01 3.60 -3.01
C PRO A 127 -27.72 4.31 -4.17
N GLY A 128 -26.97 4.62 -5.23
CA GLY A 128 -27.52 5.26 -6.42
C GLY A 128 -27.64 6.79 -6.37
N LEU A 129 -27.10 7.47 -5.35
CA LEU A 129 -27.11 8.94 -5.24
C LEU A 129 -26.59 9.65 -6.50
N PHE A 130 -25.53 9.12 -7.09
CA PHE A 130 -24.91 9.68 -8.30
C PHE A 130 -25.49 9.10 -9.59
N GLY A 131 -26.41 8.13 -9.50
CA GLY A 131 -26.87 7.33 -10.63
C GLY A 131 -25.83 6.32 -11.12
N HIS A 132 -26.18 5.59 -12.17
CA HIS A 132 -25.31 4.63 -12.85
C HIS A 132 -25.31 4.92 -14.36
N ILE A 133 -24.15 4.79 -14.99
CA ILE A 133 -24.03 4.76 -16.45
C ILE A 133 -23.77 3.31 -16.84
N ALA A 134 -24.78 2.69 -17.46
CA ALA A 134 -24.76 1.27 -17.83
C ALA A 134 -24.41 0.36 -16.64
N TRP A 135 -23.22 -0.26 -16.65
CA TRP A 135 -22.75 -1.18 -15.60
C TRP A 135 -21.81 -0.51 -14.58
N VAL A 136 -21.47 0.78 -14.72
CA VAL A 136 -20.57 1.50 -13.82
C VAL A 136 -21.34 2.54 -13.03
N GLY A 137 -21.22 2.50 -11.70
CA GLY A 137 -21.73 3.55 -10.83
C GLY A 137 -20.97 4.86 -11.05
N ASN A 138 -21.69 5.98 -11.16
CA ASN A 138 -21.06 7.29 -11.36
C ASN A 138 -20.14 7.68 -10.18
N ASP A 139 -20.40 7.12 -9.00
CA ASP A 139 -19.56 7.20 -7.81
C ASP A 139 -18.17 6.57 -8.02
N SER A 140 -18.09 5.43 -8.73
CA SER A 140 -16.81 4.79 -9.07
C SER A 140 -15.99 5.63 -10.05
N LEU A 141 -16.65 6.27 -11.03
CA LEU A 141 -16.00 7.20 -11.96
C LEU A 141 -15.48 8.44 -11.22
N LEU A 142 -16.30 9.01 -10.34
CA LEU A 142 -15.91 10.16 -9.51
C LEU A 142 -14.70 9.81 -8.62
N PHE A 143 -14.71 8.63 -8.00
CA PHE A 143 -13.60 8.12 -7.20
C PHE A 143 -12.32 8.06 -8.04
N MET A 144 -12.37 7.49 -9.25
CA MET A 144 -11.23 7.39 -10.16
C MET A 144 -10.68 8.76 -10.53
N VAL A 145 -11.53 9.72 -10.89
CA VAL A 145 -11.13 11.09 -11.24
C VAL A 145 -10.42 11.78 -10.06
N ILE A 146 -10.99 11.68 -8.85
CA ILE A 146 -10.40 12.29 -7.65
C ILE A 146 -9.09 11.60 -7.28
N TYR A 147 -8.99 10.28 -7.42
CA TYR A 147 -7.77 9.54 -7.18
C TYR A 147 -6.63 9.97 -8.11
N PHE A 148 -6.89 10.12 -9.41
CA PHE A 148 -5.90 10.65 -10.35
C PHE A 148 -5.52 12.10 -10.05
N PHE A 149 -6.49 12.93 -9.67
CA PHE A 149 -6.24 14.29 -9.23
C PHE A 149 -5.37 14.33 -7.97
N ALA A 150 -5.63 13.46 -7.00
CA ALA A 150 -4.86 13.33 -5.77
C ALA A 150 -3.41 12.94 -6.06
N ILE A 151 -3.17 11.91 -6.87
CA ILE A 151 -1.81 11.52 -7.29
C ILE A 151 -1.10 12.70 -7.94
N ARG A 152 -1.78 13.42 -8.84
CA ARG A 152 -1.20 14.56 -9.53
C ARG A 152 -0.92 15.74 -8.61
N ALA A 153 -1.80 16.01 -7.65
CA ALA A 153 -1.61 17.05 -6.65
C ALA A 153 -0.40 16.75 -5.76
N VAL A 154 -0.25 15.50 -5.31
CA VAL A 154 0.88 15.10 -4.48
C VAL A 154 2.19 15.12 -5.27
N TYR A 155 2.19 14.64 -6.52
CA TYR A 155 3.34 14.76 -7.42
C TYR A 155 3.83 16.20 -7.59
N ASN A 156 2.89 17.11 -7.86
CA ASN A 156 3.19 18.51 -8.07
C ASN A 156 3.68 19.18 -6.79
N TYR A 157 3.23 18.73 -5.62
CA TYR A 157 3.70 19.23 -4.33
C TYR A 157 5.14 18.80 -4.06
N GLU A 158 5.47 17.53 -4.31
CA GLU A 158 6.82 17.00 -4.09
C GLU A 158 7.85 17.56 -5.06
N LYS A 159 7.43 17.91 -6.27
CA LYS A 159 8.28 18.62 -7.25
C LYS A 159 8.55 20.09 -6.93
N ARG A 160 7.84 20.71 -5.97
CA ARG A 160 8.17 22.08 -5.58
C ARG A 160 9.56 22.07 -4.94
N PRO A 161 10.50 22.93 -5.36
CA PRO A 161 11.79 23.02 -4.70
C PRO A 161 11.52 23.38 -3.24
N LYS A 162 11.72 22.40 -2.34
CA LYS A 162 11.78 22.67 -0.91
C LYS A 162 12.92 23.67 -0.74
N GLY A 163 12.58 24.90 -0.35
CA GLY A 163 13.57 25.91 -0.02
C GLY A 163 14.61 25.31 0.91
N GLU A 164 15.86 25.64 0.61
CA GLU A 164 17.10 25.26 1.29
C GLU A 164 16.92 24.82 2.76
N THR A 165 17.55 23.67 3.10
CA THR A 165 17.78 23.08 4.43
C THR A 165 17.08 21.73 4.67
N GLU A 166 17.31 20.76 3.81
CA GLU A 166 17.52 19.38 4.27
C GLU A 166 18.85 18.96 3.66
N VAL A 167 19.83 18.74 4.53
CA VAL A 167 21.15 18.22 4.19
C VAL A 167 20.93 17.03 3.25
N GLN A 168 21.24 17.24 1.96
CA GLN A 168 21.53 16.17 1.02
C GLN A 168 22.79 15.50 1.55
N GLU A 169 22.63 14.69 2.59
CA GLU A 169 23.72 13.92 3.12
C GLU A 169 24.03 12.88 2.07
N GLU A 170 25.18 13.09 1.46
CA GLU A 170 25.74 12.33 0.38
C GLU A 170 25.63 10.83 0.66
N THR A 171 24.76 10.17 -0.09
CA THR A 171 25.11 8.86 -0.63
C THR A 171 25.31 9.03 -2.13
N LYS A 172 26.34 9.82 -2.49
CA LYS A 172 27.18 9.48 -3.63
C LYS A 172 27.96 8.21 -3.26
N ALA A 173 27.25 7.09 -3.05
CA ALA A 173 27.87 5.80 -3.21
C ALA A 173 27.97 5.61 -4.72
N ASP A 174 29.21 5.68 -5.19
CA ASP A 174 29.67 5.11 -6.45
C ASP A 174 29.03 3.75 -6.68
N ILE A 175 27.87 3.73 -7.34
CA ILE A 175 27.38 2.50 -7.90
C ILE A 175 26.77 2.77 -9.27
N GLN A 176 27.56 2.38 -10.25
CA GLN A 176 27.21 2.18 -11.65
C GLN A 176 26.14 1.07 -11.80
N TYR A 177 25.04 1.14 -11.03
CA TYR A 177 23.90 0.27 -11.26
C TYR A 177 23.16 0.75 -12.49
N THR A 178 23.13 -0.11 -13.51
CA THR A 178 22.27 0.09 -14.66
C THR A 178 20.82 0.15 -14.15
N LYS A 179 20.03 1.15 -14.59
CA LYS A 179 18.61 1.33 -14.20
C LYS A 179 17.82 0.02 -14.24
N THR A 180 18.09 -0.80 -15.25
CA THR A 180 17.52 -2.14 -15.45
C THR A 180 17.76 -3.10 -14.28
N HIS A 181 18.92 -3.02 -13.61
CA HIS A 181 19.24 -3.86 -12.45
C HIS A 181 18.37 -3.50 -11.24
N ILE A 182 18.15 -2.21 -11.00
CA ILE A 182 17.34 -1.75 -9.86
C ILE A 182 15.87 -2.07 -10.12
N ILE A 183 15.38 -1.84 -11.34
CA ILE A 183 14.01 -2.20 -11.74
C ILE A 183 13.80 -3.72 -11.60
N SER A 184 14.73 -4.54 -12.07
CA SER A 184 14.58 -6.01 -11.98
C SER A 184 14.59 -6.50 -10.54
N LYS A 185 15.43 -5.92 -9.67
CA LYS A 185 15.43 -6.23 -8.23
C LYS A 185 14.14 -5.77 -7.56
N TYR A 186 13.65 -4.57 -7.87
CA TYR A 186 12.37 -4.08 -7.38
C TYR A 186 11.24 -5.04 -7.74
N LEU A 187 11.12 -5.40 -9.03
CA LEU A 187 10.10 -6.34 -9.51
C LEU A 187 10.22 -7.74 -8.89
N LEU A 188 11.45 -8.23 -8.71
CA LEU A 188 11.69 -9.52 -8.06
C LEU A 188 11.14 -9.51 -6.63
N PHE A 189 11.52 -8.53 -5.82
CA PHE A 189 11.04 -8.45 -4.43
C PHE A 189 9.54 -8.15 -4.36
N ALA A 190 9.01 -7.36 -5.28
CA ALA A 190 7.57 -7.11 -5.37
C ALA A 190 6.80 -8.41 -5.62
N THR A 191 7.29 -9.22 -6.56
CA THR A 191 6.70 -10.54 -6.85
C THR A 191 6.76 -11.45 -5.62
N VAL A 192 7.88 -11.48 -4.91
CA VAL A 192 8.01 -12.28 -3.67
C VAL A 192 6.99 -11.83 -2.62
N VAL A 193 6.84 -10.51 -2.40
CA VAL A 193 5.85 -9.99 -1.44
C VAL A 193 4.44 -10.38 -1.85
N VAL A 194 4.07 -10.17 -3.10
CA VAL A 194 2.71 -10.45 -3.60
C VAL A 194 2.39 -11.94 -3.52
N VAL A 195 3.32 -12.79 -3.99
CA VAL A 195 3.14 -14.25 -3.94
C VAL A 195 3.03 -14.70 -2.48
N ALA A 196 3.97 -14.32 -1.62
CA ALA A 196 3.93 -14.73 -0.21
C ALA A 196 2.65 -14.23 0.49
N ALA A 197 2.19 -13.01 0.20
CA ALA A 197 0.95 -12.46 0.76
C ALA A 197 -0.31 -13.18 0.26
N ILE A 198 -0.33 -13.67 -0.98
CA ILE A 198 -1.44 -14.49 -1.51
C ILE A 198 -1.47 -15.88 -0.87
N PHE A 199 -0.31 -16.49 -0.58
CA PHE A 199 -0.22 -17.82 0.01
C PHE A 199 -0.38 -17.84 1.54
N LEU A 200 -0.04 -16.74 2.21
CA LEU A 200 -0.08 -16.64 3.68
C LEU A 200 -1.44 -17.01 4.30
N PRO A 201 -2.60 -16.59 3.76
CA PRO A 201 -3.90 -16.95 4.31
C PRO A 201 -4.18 -18.46 4.28
N PHE A 202 -3.78 -19.18 3.22
CA PHE A 202 -3.98 -20.63 3.12
C PHE A 202 -3.26 -21.38 4.23
N TYR A 203 -2.00 -21.03 4.49
CA TYR A 203 -1.25 -21.62 5.60
C TYR A 203 -1.79 -21.16 6.96
N GLY A 204 -2.32 -19.94 7.05
CA GLY A 204 -2.94 -19.41 8.26
C GLY A 204 -4.22 -20.14 8.64
N GLU A 205 -5.07 -20.44 7.66
CA GLU A 205 -6.33 -21.18 7.83
C GLU A 205 -6.07 -22.61 8.32
N ASP A 206 -5.15 -23.33 7.69
CA ASP A 206 -4.70 -24.65 8.16
C ASP A 206 -4.25 -24.59 9.63
N VAL A 207 -3.43 -23.59 9.99
CA VAL A 207 -2.88 -23.44 11.35
C VAL A 207 -4.00 -23.11 12.35
N ALA A 208 -4.95 -22.26 11.98
CA ALA A 208 -6.10 -21.93 12.81
C ALA A 208 -6.99 -23.15 13.07
N GLU A 209 -7.30 -23.93 12.02
CA GLU A 209 -8.09 -25.17 12.13
C GLU A 209 -7.42 -26.18 13.06
N TYR A 210 -6.09 -26.36 12.97
CA TYR A 210 -5.35 -27.22 13.90
C TYR A 210 -5.31 -26.68 15.33
N ALA A 211 -5.29 -25.36 15.51
CA ALA A 211 -5.30 -24.71 16.82
C ALA A 211 -6.72 -24.66 17.44
N GLY A 212 -7.75 -24.97 16.67
CA GLY A 212 -9.15 -24.95 17.10
C GLY A 212 -9.71 -23.54 17.32
N ILE A 213 -9.19 -22.55 16.58
CA ILE A 213 -9.64 -21.14 16.62
C ILE A 213 -10.20 -20.68 15.29
#